data_AF-A0A2U8DPX9-F1
#
_entry.id   AF-A0A2U8DPX9-F1
#
_cell.length_a   1.000
_cell.length_b   1.000
_cell.length_c   1.000
_cell.angle_alpha   90.00
_cell.angle_beta   90.00
_cell.angle_gamma   90.00
#
_symmetry.space_group_name_H-M   'P 1'
#
loop_
_entity.id
_entity.type
_entity.pdbx_description
1 polymer ?
#
loop_
_entity_poly.entity_id
_entity_poly.type
_entity_poly.pdbx_seq_one_letter_code
_entity_poly.pdbx_strand_id
1 'polypeptide(L)'
;MTNKVTDKLLHEFRGEGNCFLISIRCDLEWSHNKFINLLNSMRDYCKQMQSSDPLDKEITQGFWFVSWYIKDWTSHSNFRNINKFSEEYYSQSYELICDLSYWYFMNEPIFVEEEYFKLEINILEGYVNKD
;
A
#
# COMPACT_ATOMS: atom_id res chain seq x y z
N MET A 1 10.23 -18.94 14.21
CA MET A 1 9.35 -17.86 14.71
C MET A 1 9.18 -16.91 13.55
N THR A 2 8.02 -16.91 12.90
CA THR A 2 7.74 -15.92 11.85
C THR A 2 7.66 -14.53 12.49
N ASN A 3 8.24 -13.57 11.79
CA ASN A 3 8.23 -12.17 12.20
C ASN A 3 6.82 -11.61 11.99
N LYS A 4 6.21 -11.08 13.05
CA LYS A 4 4.83 -10.53 13.04
C LYS A 4 4.59 -9.49 11.94
N VAL A 5 5.62 -8.72 11.58
CA VAL A 5 5.55 -7.72 10.50
C VAL A 5 5.47 -8.40 9.13
N THR A 6 6.31 -9.41 8.91
CA THR A 6 6.31 -10.22 7.67
C THR A 6 4.97 -10.93 7.48
N ASP A 7 4.46 -11.58 8.54
CA ASP A 7 3.17 -12.28 8.47
C ASP A 7 2.02 -11.32 8.13
N LYS A 8 2.01 -10.13 8.73
CA LYS A 8 1.00 -9.10 8.45
C LYS A 8 1.08 -8.61 7.00
N LEU A 9 2.27 -8.39 6.46
CA LEU A 9 2.42 -7.95 5.08
C LEU A 9 2.04 -9.06 4.07
N LEU A 10 2.41 -10.31 4.36
CA LEU A 10 1.99 -11.45 3.54
C LEU A 10 0.47 -11.62 3.54
N HIS A 11 -0.18 -11.43 4.69
CA HIS A 11 -1.65 -11.43 4.80
C HIS A 11 -2.29 -10.41 3.84
N GLU A 12 -1.75 -9.18 3.80
CA GLU A 12 -2.19 -8.15 2.85
C GLU A 12 -1.92 -8.53 1.39
N PHE A 13 -0.70 -8.97 1.05
CA PHE A 13 -0.30 -9.29 -0.32
C PHE A 13 -1.00 -10.52 -0.90
N ARG A 14 -1.34 -11.50 -0.07
CA ARG A 14 -2.13 -12.68 -0.46
C ARG A 14 -3.60 -12.34 -0.69
N GLY A 15 -4.05 -11.14 -0.30
CA GLY A 15 -5.46 -10.76 -0.35
C GLY A 15 -6.29 -11.66 0.56
N GLU A 16 -5.80 -11.92 1.77
CA GLU A 16 -6.56 -12.68 2.77
C GLU A 16 -7.77 -11.87 3.27
N GLY A 17 -8.57 -12.48 4.15
CA GLY A 17 -9.79 -11.86 4.66
C GLY A 17 -9.54 -10.47 5.27
N ASN A 18 -10.44 -9.53 4.97
CA ASN A 18 -10.42 -8.12 5.40
C ASN A 18 -9.26 -7.26 4.86
N CYS A 19 -8.45 -7.75 3.92
CA CYS A 19 -7.38 -6.97 3.30
C CYS A 19 -7.86 -6.00 2.22
N PHE A 20 -7.00 -5.04 1.88
CA PHE A 20 -7.30 -4.10 0.80
C PHE A 20 -7.41 -4.80 -0.56
N LEU A 21 -6.46 -5.70 -0.87
CA LEU A 21 -6.41 -6.35 -2.18
C LEU A 21 -7.65 -7.18 -2.50
N ILE A 22 -8.20 -7.92 -1.53
CA ILE A 22 -9.42 -8.70 -1.77
C ILE A 22 -10.62 -7.78 -1.98
N SER A 23 -10.68 -6.65 -1.28
CA SER A 23 -11.79 -5.69 -1.37
C SER A 23 -11.87 -5.06 -2.76
N ILE A 24 -10.73 -4.62 -3.32
CA ILE A 24 -10.73 -4.04 -4.67
C ILE A 24 -10.97 -5.10 -5.76
N ARG A 25 -10.57 -6.36 -5.53
CA ARG A 25 -10.66 -7.45 -6.52
C ARG A 25 -12.03 -8.08 -6.61
N CYS A 26 -12.64 -8.37 -5.46
CA CYS A 26 -13.87 -9.14 -5.37
C CYS A 26 -15.08 -8.25 -5.16
N ASP A 27 -14.94 -7.19 -4.35
CA ASP A 27 -16.06 -6.34 -3.94
C ASP A 27 -16.12 -5.03 -4.74
N LEU A 28 -15.11 -4.76 -5.58
CA LEU A 28 -14.93 -3.49 -6.29
C LEU A 28 -14.97 -2.28 -5.34
N GLU A 29 -14.51 -2.46 -4.11
CA GLU A 29 -14.56 -1.47 -3.04
C GLU A 29 -13.16 -0.97 -2.71
N TRP A 30 -12.96 0.34 -2.81
CA TRP A 30 -11.79 1.03 -2.26
C TRP A 30 -12.08 1.46 -0.83
N SER A 31 -11.73 0.60 0.14
CA SER A 31 -11.80 0.97 1.54
C SER A 31 -10.54 1.75 1.96
N HIS A 32 -10.71 3.04 2.24
CA HIS A 32 -9.62 3.92 2.69
C HIS A 32 -8.85 3.31 3.87
N ASN A 33 -9.55 2.85 4.91
CA ASN A 33 -8.90 2.29 6.11
C ASN A 33 -8.08 1.03 5.79
N LYS A 34 -8.60 0.14 4.93
CA LYS A 34 -7.84 -1.05 4.50
C LYS A 34 -6.63 -0.64 3.66
N PHE A 35 -6.76 0.39 2.82
CA PHE A 35 -5.63 0.92 2.05
C PHE A 35 -4.52 1.48 2.95
N ILE A 36 -4.87 2.28 3.97
CA ILE A 36 -3.91 2.78 4.96
C ILE A 36 -3.24 1.61 5.72
N ASN A 37 -3.95 0.52 6.00
CA ASN A 37 -3.36 -0.67 6.62
C ASN A 37 -2.31 -1.35 5.74
N LEU A 38 -2.55 -1.44 4.42
CA LEU A 38 -1.57 -1.92 3.45
C LEU A 38 -0.32 -1.03 3.46
N LEU A 39 -0.48 0.29 3.34
CA LEU A 39 0.65 1.24 3.34
C LEU A 39 1.48 1.13 4.62
N ASN A 40 0.84 1.07 5.79
CA ASN A 40 1.53 0.88 7.07
C ASN A 40 2.30 -0.44 7.10
N SER A 41 1.69 -1.54 6.63
CA SER A 41 2.34 -2.85 6.63
C SER A 41 3.54 -2.91 5.69
N MET A 42 3.45 -2.27 4.52
CA MET A 42 4.58 -2.11 3.59
C MET A 42 5.70 -1.29 4.23
N ARG A 43 5.39 -0.14 4.84
CA ARG A 43 6.38 0.71 5.53
C ARG A 43 7.07 -0.01 6.69
N ASP A 44 6.29 -0.66 7.56
CA ASP A 44 6.82 -1.36 8.72
C ASP A 44 7.79 -2.47 8.29
N TYR A 45 7.50 -3.15 7.18
CA TYR A 45 8.41 -4.12 6.59
C TYR A 45 9.70 -3.47 6.07
N CYS A 46 9.62 -2.35 5.36
CA CYS A 46 10.83 -1.65 4.90
C CYS A 46 11.71 -1.17 6.06
N LYS A 47 11.11 -0.73 7.17
CA LYS A 47 11.85 -0.27 8.37
C LYS A 47 12.67 -1.35 9.07
N GLN A 48 12.25 -2.61 8.98
CA GLN A 48 12.95 -3.73 9.63
C GLN A 48 14.05 -4.35 8.76
N MET A 49 14.06 -4.05 7.46
CA MET A 49 15.08 -4.58 6.56
C MET A 49 16.44 -3.96 6.85
N GLN A 50 17.46 -4.80 6.85
CA GLN A 50 18.86 -4.38 6.82
C GLN A 50 19.40 -4.60 5.40
N SER A 51 20.39 -3.79 5.00
CA SER A 51 21.00 -3.87 3.66
C SER A 51 21.62 -5.22 3.33
N SER A 52 21.93 -6.04 4.35
CA SER A 52 22.48 -7.39 4.21
C SER A 52 21.44 -8.50 4.14
N ASP A 53 20.16 -8.19 4.34
CA ASP A 53 19.10 -9.19 4.38
C ASP A 53 18.82 -9.72 2.97
N PRO A 54 18.72 -11.04 2.76
CA PRO A 54 18.28 -11.59 1.50
C PRO A 54 16.81 -11.21 1.26
N LEU A 55 16.47 -10.90 0.01
CA LEU A 55 15.08 -10.64 -0.37
C LEU A 55 14.24 -11.92 -0.27
N ASP A 56 13.21 -11.87 0.56
CA ASP A 56 12.18 -12.92 0.59
C ASP A 56 11.37 -12.88 -0.70
N LYS A 57 11.36 -14.01 -1.43
CA LYS A 57 10.73 -14.12 -2.75
C LYS A 57 9.25 -13.75 -2.74
N GLU A 58 8.50 -14.17 -1.72
CA GLU A 58 7.05 -13.94 -1.68
C GLU A 58 6.76 -12.46 -1.38
N ILE A 59 7.52 -11.86 -0.48
CA ILE A 59 7.46 -10.42 -0.23
C ILE A 59 7.84 -9.63 -1.49
N THR A 60 8.92 -10.00 -2.17
CA THR A 60 9.37 -9.36 -3.40
C THR A 60 8.27 -9.37 -4.46
N GLN A 61 7.63 -10.53 -4.64
CA GLN A 61 6.52 -10.67 -5.58
C GLN A 61 5.33 -9.79 -5.19
N GLY A 62 5.01 -9.70 -3.90
CA GLY A 62 3.94 -8.85 -3.39
C GLY A 62 4.18 -7.36 -3.68
N PHE A 63 5.36 -6.83 -3.30
CA PHE A 63 5.74 -5.45 -3.61
C PHE A 63 5.69 -5.16 -5.12
N TRP A 64 6.28 -6.04 -5.93
CA TRP A 64 6.25 -5.91 -7.38
C TRP A 64 4.80 -5.89 -7.90
N PHE A 65 3.96 -6.81 -7.45
CA PHE A 65 2.59 -6.94 -7.92
C PHE A 65 1.75 -5.71 -7.59
N VAL A 66 1.73 -5.27 -6.33
CA VAL A 66 0.89 -4.14 -5.91
C VAL A 66 1.31 -2.82 -6.55
N SER A 67 2.59 -2.66 -6.88
CA SER A 67 3.14 -1.41 -7.44
C SER A 67 2.52 -0.99 -8.77
N TRP A 68 2.10 -1.94 -9.60
CA TRP A 68 1.41 -1.66 -10.85
C TRP A 68 -0.05 -2.08 -10.83
N TYR A 69 -0.37 -3.19 -10.16
CA TYR A 69 -1.69 -3.82 -10.24
C TYR A 69 -2.80 -2.93 -9.69
N ILE A 70 -2.59 -2.30 -8.53
CA ILE A 70 -3.64 -1.50 -7.88
C ILE A 70 -4.06 -0.36 -8.82
N LYS A 71 -3.09 0.35 -9.41
CA LYS A 71 -3.37 1.42 -10.38
C LYS A 71 -4.07 0.88 -11.62
N ASP A 72 -3.53 -0.16 -12.25
CA ASP A 72 -4.10 -0.74 -13.46
C ASP A 72 -5.55 -1.18 -13.25
N TRP A 73 -5.81 -1.91 -12.16
CA TRP A 73 -7.13 -2.46 -11.84
C TRP A 73 -8.15 -1.39 -11.47
N THR A 74 -7.77 -0.35 -10.74
CA THR A 74 -8.74 0.60 -10.16
C THR A 74 -8.95 1.87 -10.99
N SER A 75 -8.24 2.01 -12.12
CA SER A 75 -8.33 3.20 -12.98
C SER A 75 -9.46 3.15 -14.01
N HIS A 76 -10.12 2.01 -14.22
CA HIS A 76 -11.21 1.93 -15.19
C HIS A 76 -12.48 2.61 -14.67
N SER A 77 -13.29 3.16 -15.59
CA SER A 77 -14.47 3.97 -15.26
C SER A 77 -15.48 3.24 -14.36
N ASN A 78 -15.72 1.94 -14.58
CA ASN A 78 -16.64 1.18 -13.73
C ASN A 78 -16.24 1.17 -12.24
N PHE A 79 -14.94 1.10 -11.93
CA PHE A 79 -14.44 1.12 -10.56
C PHE A 79 -14.55 2.53 -9.98
N ARG A 80 -14.10 3.53 -10.74
CA ARG A 80 -14.15 4.96 -10.38
C ARG A 80 -15.56 5.49 -10.13
N ASN A 81 -16.54 5.01 -10.88
CA ASN A 81 -17.95 5.42 -10.71
C ASN A 81 -18.56 4.92 -9.39
N ILE A 82 -18.07 3.79 -8.88
CA ILE A 82 -18.47 3.22 -7.57
C ILE A 82 -17.73 3.95 -6.45
N ASN A 83 -16.42 4.15 -6.62
CA ASN A 83 -15.52 4.69 -5.59
C ASN A 83 -15.18 6.15 -5.91
N LYS A 84 -16.03 7.07 -5.45
CA LYS A 84 -16.03 8.49 -5.84
C LYS A 84 -15.00 9.37 -5.11
N PHE A 85 -13.79 8.87 -4.89
CA PHE A 85 -12.68 9.72 -4.43
C PHE A 85 -12.18 10.62 -5.57
N SER A 86 -11.53 11.73 -5.23
CA SER A 86 -10.95 12.64 -6.22
C SER A 86 -9.76 12.01 -6.97
N GLU A 87 -9.43 12.51 -8.16
CA GLU A 87 -8.26 12.01 -8.90
C GLU A 87 -6.94 12.31 -8.17
N GLU A 88 -6.87 13.41 -7.42
CA GLU A 88 -5.73 13.72 -6.55
C GLU A 88 -5.55 12.67 -5.45
N TYR A 89 -6.63 12.21 -4.81
CA TYR A 89 -6.56 11.13 -3.82
C TYR A 89 -5.96 9.86 -4.42
N TYR A 90 -6.42 9.48 -5.61
CA TYR A 90 -5.90 8.28 -6.27
C TYR A 90 -4.46 8.46 -6.75
N SER A 91 -4.10 9.61 -7.31
CA SER A 91 -2.74 9.90 -7.74
C SER A 91 -1.77 9.77 -6.54
N GLN A 92 -2.10 10.43 -5.42
CA GLN A 92 -1.31 10.36 -4.19
C GLN A 92 -1.22 8.93 -3.66
N SER A 93 -2.34 8.20 -3.67
CA SER A 93 -2.38 6.80 -3.23
C SER A 93 -1.43 5.91 -4.04
N TYR A 94 -1.40 6.07 -5.36
CA TYR A 94 -0.50 5.31 -6.22
C TYR A 94 0.97 5.70 -6.03
N GLU A 95 1.26 6.99 -5.86
CA GLU A 95 2.60 7.47 -5.57
C GLU A 95 3.15 6.86 -4.28
N LEU A 96 2.35 6.78 -3.21
CA LEU A 96 2.78 6.17 -1.95
C LEU A 96 3.09 4.67 -2.07
N ILE A 97 2.34 3.92 -2.89
CA ILE A 97 2.68 2.51 -3.19
C ILE A 97 4.02 2.44 -3.93
N CYS A 98 4.22 3.30 -4.92
CA CYS A 98 5.47 3.38 -5.69
C CYS A 98 6.66 3.73 -4.80
N ASP A 99 6.53 4.71 -3.91
CA ASP A 99 7.56 5.14 -2.98
C ASP A 99 7.94 4.01 -2.01
N LEU A 100 6.96 3.34 -1.41
CA LEU A 100 7.23 2.22 -0.51
C LEU A 100 7.86 1.03 -1.25
N SER A 101 7.46 0.79 -2.50
CA SER A 101 8.08 -0.22 -3.36
C SER A 101 9.52 0.16 -3.74
N TYR A 102 9.77 1.43 -4.06
CA TYR A 102 11.11 1.94 -4.33
C TYR A 102 12.02 1.74 -3.11
N TRP A 103 11.55 2.12 -1.91
CA TRP A 103 12.30 1.89 -0.69
C TRP A 103 12.63 0.40 -0.53
N TYR A 104 11.66 -0.50 -0.72
CA TYR A 104 11.92 -1.94 -0.64
C TYR A 104 13.01 -2.42 -1.62
N PHE A 105 12.91 -2.04 -2.90
CA PHE A 105 13.82 -2.54 -3.94
C PHE A 105 15.21 -1.90 -3.92
N MET A 106 15.28 -0.62 -3.59
CA MET A 106 16.53 0.15 -3.61
C MET A 106 17.19 0.20 -2.24
N ASN A 107 16.48 -0.22 -1.19
CA ASN A 107 16.90 -0.10 0.21
C ASN A 107 17.28 1.35 0.58
N GLU A 108 16.59 2.32 -0.04
CA GLU A 108 16.75 3.76 0.18
C GLU A 108 15.52 4.30 0.93
N PRO A 109 15.66 4.67 2.22
CA PRO A 109 14.53 5.15 3.00
C PRO A 109 13.96 6.46 2.46
N ILE A 110 12.68 6.44 2.07
CA ILE A 110 11.93 7.65 1.68
C ILE A 110 11.31 8.33 2.91
N PHE A 111 10.75 7.53 3.83
CA PHE A 111 10.11 8.02 5.05
C PHE A 111 10.96 7.72 6.30
N VAL A 112 12.18 8.29 6.32
CA VAL A 112 13.16 8.12 7.41
C VAL A 112 12.54 8.48 8.76
N GLU A 113 11.96 9.69 8.84
CA GLU A 113 11.23 10.16 10.01
C GLU A 113 9.75 9.76 9.92
N GLU A 114 9.17 9.38 11.05
CA GLU A 114 7.78 8.91 11.10
C GLU A 114 6.77 10.01 10.76
N GLU A 115 7.13 11.24 11.05
CA GLU A 115 6.34 12.44 10.81
C GLU A 115 6.07 12.65 9.32
N TYR A 116 7.03 12.34 8.43
CA TYR A 116 6.84 12.50 6.99
C TYR A 116 5.80 11.51 6.45
N PHE A 117 5.88 10.25 6.89
CA PHE A 117 4.85 9.28 6.49
C PHE A 117 3.48 9.65 7.03
N LYS A 118 3.40 10.09 8.30
CA LYS A 118 2.14 10.56 8.89
C LYS A 118 1.56 11.77 8.14
N LEU A 119 2.39 12.68 7.66
CA LEU A 119 1.95 13.81 6.86
C LEU A 119 1.24 13.34 5.58
N GLU A 120 1.82 12.36 4.88
CA GLU A 120 1.21 11.77 3.68
C GLU A 120 -0.13 11.08 3.97
N ILE A 121 -0.23 10.34 5.07
CA ILE A 121 -1.49 9.73 5.51
C ILE A 121 -2.52 10.80 5.84
N ASN A 122 -2.14 11.88 6.54
CA ASN A 122 -3.04 13.00 6.85
C ASN A 122 -3.52 13.72 5.59
N ILE A 123 -2.67 13.83 4.55
CA ILE A 123 -3.06 14.38 3.24
C ILE A 123 -4.16 13.49 2.62
N LEU A 124 -3.96 12.15 2.64
CA LEU A 124 -4.97 11.20 2.16
C LEU A 124 -6.28 11.30 2.94
N GLU A 125 -6.23 11.35 4.27
CA GLU A 125 -7.41 11.54 5.13
C GLU A 125 -8.12 12.86 4.82
N GLY A 126 -7.36 13.91 4.51
CA GLY A 126 -7.87 15.21 4.12
C GLY A 126 -8.68 15.22 2.82
N TYR A 127 -8.48 14.24 1.93
CA TYR A 127 -9.34 14.06 0.76
C TYR A 127 -10.67 13.38 1.10
N VAL A 128 -10.64 12.39 2.00
CA VAL A 128 -11.85 11.63 2.39
C VAL A 128 -12.80 12.48 3.24
N ASN A 129 -12.26 13.34 4.10
CA ASN A 129 -13.06 14.16 5.02
C ASN A 129 -13.67 15.42 4.37
N LYS A 130 -13.44 15.66 3.06
CA LYS A 130 -13.95 16.82 2.33
C LYS A 130 -15.24 16.55 1.54
N ASP A 131 -15.67 15.31 1.48
CA ASP A 131 -16.94 14.86 0.87
C ASP A 131 -18.04 14.69 1.94
#